data_AF-A0A498H0T2-F1
#
_entry.id   AF-A0A498H0T2-F1
#
_cell.length_a   1.000
_cell.length_b   1.000
_cell.length_c   1.000
_cell.angle_alpha   90.00
_cell.angle_beta   90.00
_cell.angle_gamma   90.00
#
_symmetry.space_group_name_H-M   'P 1'
#
loop_
_entity.id
_entity.type
_entity.pdbx_description
1 polymer ?
#
loop_
_entity_poly.entity_id
_entity_poly.type
_entity_poly.pdbx_seq_one_letter_code
_entity_poly.pdbx_strand_id
1 'polypeptide(L)'
;MDEIIEEGYARLIESLKELAGVEEERAAEIKKQEGALLARMAEETAPLVSRIGLSMLNRARKDANGELYDPEFYPEKMILLGKTEPLAYRPDDLNKAVDTQICVLSEDGSFYELMYSSTEIRTDSYKNPLDPATALDLYGYEIMFMLYRAMREYLQKERELVDALGKTLEYLSS
;
A
#
# COMPACT_ATOMS: atom_id res chain seq x y z
N MET A 1 25.24 34.53 42.30
CA MET A 1 23.99 34.84 41.57
C MET A 1 24.13 34.35 40.14
N ASP A 2 25.22 34.70 39.45
CA ASP A 2 25.56 34.14 38.12
C ASP A 2 25.72 32.61 38.15
N GLU A 3 26.44 32.03 39.11
CA GLU A 3 26.56 30.56 39.23
C GLU A 3 25.21 29.83 39.39
N ILE A 4 24.23 30.43 40.07
CA ILE A 4 22.89 29.82 40.25
C ILE A 4 22.10 29.87 38.94
N ILE A 5 22.27 30.94 38.16
CA ILE A 5 21.63 31.10 36.84
C ILE A 5 22.25 30.14 35.84
N GLU A 6 23.58 30.01 35.82
CA GLU A 6 24.31 29.09 34.95
C GLU A 6 23.99 27.62 35.27
N GLU A 7 23.94 27.26 36.56
CA GLU A 7 23.59 25.89 36.99
C GLU A 7 22.12 25.57 36.69
N GLY A 8 21.22 26.53 36.90
CA GLY A 8 19.81 26.40 36.52
C GLY A 8 19.62 26.24 35.00
N TYR A 9 20.36 27.01 34.20
CA TYR A 9 20.34 26.91 32.75
C TYR A 9 20.92 25.57 32.25
N ALA A 10 22.00 25.08 32.86
CA ALA A 10 22.57 23.76 32.54
C ALA A 10 21.57 22.62 32.79
N ARG A 11 20.86 22.65 33.93
CA ARG A 11 19.81 21.67 34.25
C ARG A 11 18.64 21.74 33.26
N LEU A 12 18.24 22.93 32.83
CA LEU A 12 17.20 23.08 31.80
C LEU A 12 17.63 22.42 30.47
N ILE A 13 18.86 22.62 30.03
CA ILE A 13 19.40 22.00 28.82
C ILE A 13 19.46 20.46 28.96
N GLU A 14 19.85 19.96 30.13
CA GLU A 14 19.85 18.52 30.42
C GLU A 14 18.45 17.92 30.34
N SER A 15 17.46 18.52 31.01
CA SER A 15 16.05 18.10 30.93
C SER A 15 15.49 18.16 29.51
N LEU A 16 15.85 19.17 28.71
CA LEU A 16 15.42 19.25 27.31
C LEU A 16 16.02 18.11 26.46
N LYS A 17 17.28 17.72 26.70
CA LYS A 17 17.90 16.58 26.02
C LYS A 17 17.25 15.25 26.41
N GLU A 18 16.93 15.08 27.69
CA GLU A 18 16.19 13.90 28.16
C GLU A 18 14.81 13.81 27.50
N LEU A 19 14.07 14.92 27.48
CA LEU A 19 12.76 14.98 26.83
C LEU A 19 12.85 14.70 25.32
N ALA A 20 13.85 15.24 24.63
CA ALA A 20 14.07 14.95 23.21
C ALA A 20 14.36 13.45 22.97
N GLY A 21 15.16 12.82 23.83
CA GLY A 21 15.42 11.37 23.76
C GLY A 21 14.15 10.54 23.95
N VAL A 22 13.30 10.92 24.92
CA VAL A 22 12.00 10.25 25.15
C VAL A 22 11.03 10.48 23.99
N GLU A 23 11.03 11.66 23.38
CA GLU A 23 10.22 11.97 22.20
C GLU A 23 10.62 11.08 21.01
N GLU A 24 11.91 10.96 20.72
CA GLU A 24 12.44 10.10 19.65
C GLU A 24 12.08 8.62 19.89
N GLU A 25 12.24 8.13 21.12
CA GLU A 25 11.87 6.76 21.49
C GLU A 25 10.38 6.49 21.28
N ARG A 26 9.51 7.41 21.74
CA ARG A 26 8.06 7.27 21.59
C ARG A 26 7.63 7.35 20.14
N ALA A 27 8.21 8.25 19.35
CA ALA A 27 7.93 8.36 17.92
C ALA A 27 8.31 7.08 17.18
N ALA A 28 9.47 6.48 17.52
CA ALA A 28 9.90 5.21 16.93
C ALA A 28 8.95 4.05 17.29
N GLU A 29 8.48 3.98 18.54
CA GLU A 29 7.52 2.95 18.95
C GLU A 29 6.16 3.12 18.25
N ILE A 30 5.68 4.36 18.08
CA ILE A 30 4.44 4.64 17.31
C ILE A 30 4.57 4.09 15.88
N LYS A 31 5.64 4.45 15.16
CA LYS A 31 5.88 3.96 13.79
C LYS A 31 5.91 2.44 13.69
N LYS A 32 6.55 1.79 14.66
CA LYS A 32 6.60 0.32 14.74
C LYS A 32 5.21 -0.28 14.93
N GLN A 33 4.39 0.30 15.81
CA GLN A 33 3.03 -0.17 16.05
C GLN A 33 2.12 0.03 14.82
N GLU A 34 2.34 1.10 14.06
CA GLU A 34 1.63 1.38 12.81
C GLU A 34 1.95 0.36 11.72
N GLY A 35 3.23 0.07 11.50
CA GLY A 35 3.66 -0.99 10.59
C GLY A 35 3.08 -2.35 10.98
N ALA A 36 3.08 -2.68 12.29
CA ALA A 36 2.48 -3.90 12.79
C ALA A 36 0.95 -3.95 12.61
N LEU A 37 0.26 -2.81 12.71
CA LEU A 37 -1.16 -2.72 12.45
C LEU A 37 -1.48 -2.97 10.96
N LEU A 38 -0.76 -2.31 10.05
CA LEU A 38 -0.93 -2.54 8.62
C LEU A 38 -0.63 -4.01 8.24
N ALA A 39 0.39 -4.63 8.85
CA ALA A 39 0.69 -6.05 8.65
C ALA A 39 -0.50 -6.96 9.03
N ARG A 40 -1.12 -6.73 10.18
CA ARG A 40 -2.31 -7.49 10.60
C ARG A 40 -3.49 -7.28 9.66
N MET A 41 -3.72 -6.03 9.21
CA MET A 41 -4.77 -5.76 8.24
C MET A 41 -4.54 -6.50 6.91
N ALA A 42 -3.29 -6.61 6.47
CA ALA A 42 -2.92 -7.37 5.28
C ALA A 42 -3.17 -8.87 5.45
N GLU A 43 -2.74 -9.45 6.57
CA GLU A 43 -2.94 -10.87 6.90
C GLU A 43 -4.42 -11.24 6.93
N GLU A 44 -5.26 -10.43 7.57
CA GLU A 44 -6.71 -10.63 7.63
C GLU A 44 -7.38 -10.47 6.26
N THR A 45 -6.83 -9.61 5.39
CA THR A 45 -7.37 -9.34 4.06
C THR A 45 -6.93 -10.37 3.02
N ALA A 46 -5.73 -10.95 3.15
CA ALA A 46 -5.12 -11.84 2.15
C ALA A 46 -6.06 -12.93 1.62
N PRO A 47 -6.84 -13.65 2.46
CA PRO A 47 -7.77 -14.68 1.98
C PRO A 47 -8.90 -14.16 1.08
N LEU A 48 -9.20 -12.86 1.16
CA LEU A 48 -10.27 -12.19 0.41
C LEU A 48 -9.78 -11.57 -0.90
N VAL A 49 -8.47 -11.34 -1.07
CA VAL A 49 -7.89 -10.67 -2.24
C VAL A 49 -8.24 -11.41 -3.54
N SER A 50 -8.29 -12.73 -3.53
CA SER A 50 -8.67 -13.54 -4.71
C SER A 50 -10.10 -13.25 -5.23
N ARG A 51 -10.97 -12.76 -4.35
CA ARG A 51 -12.37 -12.42 -4.68
C ARG A 51 -12.51 -10.99 -5.16
N ILE A 52 -11.80 -10.06 -4.54
CA ILE A 52 -12.03 -8.61 -4.74
C ILE A 52 -10.90 -7.89 -5.50
N GLY A 53 -9.73 -8.50 -5.60
CA GLY A 53 -8.55 -7.94 -6.24
C GLY A 53 -8.65 -7.96 -7.76
N LEU A 54 -7.75 -7.19 -8.37
CA LEU A 54 -7.62 -7.00 -9.81
C LEU A 54 -6.43 -7.80 -10.34
N SER A 55 -6.53 -8.26 -11.59
CA SER A 55 -5.38 -8.80 -12.32
C SER A 55 -4.52 -7.64 -12.81
N MET A 56 -3.30 -7.55 -12.29
CA MET A 56 -2.38 -6.44 -12.59
C MET A 56 -1.50 -6.79 -13.78
N LEU A 57 -1.24 -5.80 -14.64
CA LEU A 57 -0.47 -6.00 -15.87
C LEU A 57 1.01 -6.27 -15.54
N ASN A 58 1.54 -7.38 -16.05
CA ASN A 58 2.97 -7.67 -16.02
C ASN A 58 3.64 -7.08 -17.27
N ARG A 59 3.14 -7.43 -18.46
CA ARG A 59 3.63 -6.87 -19.73
C ARG A 59 2.58 -6.90 -20.82
N ALA A 60 2.64 -5.97 -21.77
CA ALA A 60 1.85 -5.97 -22.99
C ALA A 60 2.63 -5.27 -24.11
N ARG A 61 2.45 -5.72 -25.36
CA ARG A 61 3.01 -5.06 -26.55
C ARG A 61 2.18 -3.84 -26.93
N LYS A 62 2.78 -2.91 -27.66
CA LYS A 62 2.09 -1.75 -28.23
C LYS A 62 2.05 -1.82 -29.74
N ASP A 63 0.89 -1.48 -30.31
CA ASP A 63 0.75 -1.31 -31.74
C ASP A 63 1.22 0.08 -32.19
N ALA A 64 1.11 0.38 -33.50
CA ALA A 64 1.51 1.66 -34.06
C ALA A 64 0.67 2.86 -33.55
N ASN A 65 -0.51 2.59 -32.98
CA ASN A 65 -1.39 3.60 -32.38
C ASN A 65 -1.12 3.78 -30.87
N GLY A 66 -0.22 2.96 -30.30
CA GLY A 66 0.07 2.94 -28.87
C GLY A 66 -0.91 2.10 -28.04
N GLU A 67 -1.84 1.39 -28.68
CA GLU A 67 -2.78 0.50 -28.01
C GLU A 67 -2.09 -0.79 -27.55
N LEU A 68 -2.46 -1.25 -26.35
CA LEU A 68 -1.91 -2.47 -25.78
C LEU A 68 -2.55 -3.70 -26.41
N TYR A 69 -1.72 -4.65 -26.83
CA TYR A 69 -2.14 -5.98 -27.28
C TYR A 69 -1.26 -7.08 -26.67
N ASP A 70 -1.76 -8.31 -26.71
CA ASP A 70 -1.09 -9.49 -26.11
C ASP A 70 -0.71 -9.26 -24.64
N PRO A 71 -1.68 -8.94 -23.75
CA PRO A 71 -1.39 -8.65 -22.35
C PRO A 71 -1.13 -9.91 -21.55
N GLU A 72 -0.08 -9.86 -20.75
CA GLU A 72 0.25 -10.83 -19.71
C GLU A 72 0.07 -10.18 -18.34
N PHE A 73 -0.68 -10.85 -17.48
CA PHE A 73 -0.96 -10.39 -16.12
C PHE A 73 -0.17 -11.20 -15.10
N TYR A 74 0.01 -10.65 -13.91
CA TYR A 74 0.46 -11.45 -12.77
C TYR A 74 -0.58 -12.54 -12.46
N PRO A 75 -0.14 -13.73 -12.01
CA PRO A 75 -1.04 -14.82 -11.67
C PRO A 75 -1.90 -14.51 -10.44
N GLU A 76 -1.33 -13.77 -9.48
CA GLU A 76 -2.01 -13.32 -8.26
C GLU A 76 -2.86 -12.08 -8.54
N LYS A 77 -4.03 -12.00 -7.92
CA LYS A 77 -4.79 -10.74 -7.86
C LYS A 77 -4.22 -9.82 -6.79
N MET A 78 -4.49 -8.53 -6.96
CA MET A 78 -3.99 -7.51 -6.06
C MET A 78 -5.02 -6.40 -5.83
N ILE A 79 -5.04 -5.84 -4.62
CA ILE A 79 -5.82 -4.64 -4.30
C ILE A 79 -4.91 -3.43 -4.52
N LEU A 80 -5.35 -2.47 -5.33
CA LEU A 80 -4.66 -1.19 -5.47
C LEU A 80 -4.95 -0.31 -4.25
N LEU A 81 -3.89 0.11 -3.57
CA LEU A 81 -3.99 0.86 -2.31
C LEU A 81 -3.64 2.33 -2.47
N GLY A 82 -2.66 2.66 -3.32
CA GLY A 82 -2.21 4.04 -3.44
C GLY A 82 -1.34 4.26 -4.66
N LYS A 83 -1.14 5.52 -4.99
CA LYS A 83 -0.20 5.99 -6.01
C LYS A 83 0.75 6.97 -5.35
N THR A 84 1.96 7.04 -5.87
CA THR A 84 2.95 8.04 -5.45
C THR A 84 3.60 8.65 -6.68
N GLU A 85 4.39 9.70 -6.48
CA GLU A 85 5.23 10.25 -7.53
C GLU A 85 6.22 9.18 -8.00
N PRO A 86 6.22 8.82 -9.29
CA PRO A 86 7.11 7.77 -9.80
C PRO A 86 8.58 8.11 -9.58
N LEU A 87 9.37 7.10 -9.21
CA LEU A 87 10.82 7.21 -9.25
C LEU A 87 11.30 7.47 -10.67
N ALA A 88 12.44 8.16 -10.80
CA ALA A 88 12.99 8.46 -12.13
C ALA A 88 13.29 7.19 -12.94
N TYR A 89 13.70 6.10 -12.27
CA TYR A 89 14.10 4.85 -12.90
C TYR A 89 13.73 3.62 -12.07
N ARG A 90 13.57 2.48 -12.74
CA ARG A 90 13.31 1.19 -12.08
C ARG A 90 14.55 0.69 -11.32
N PRO A 91 14.37 0.08 -10.12
CA PRO A 91 15.45 -0.52 -9.35
C PRO A 91 16.16 -1.69 -10.07
N ASP A 92 15.46 -2.44 -10.92
CA ASP A 92 16.04 -3.56 -11.66
C ASP A 92 16.71 -3.17 -12.97
N ASP A 93 16.34 -2.02 -13.55
CA ASP A 93 16.94 -1.49 -14.77
C ASP A 93 16.90 0.05 -14.79
N LEU A 94 18.05 0.66 -14.55
CA LEU A 94 18.21 2.11 -14.52
C LEU A 94 17.99 2.79 -15.88
N ASN A 95 17.88 2.04 -16.97
CA ASN A 95 17.55 2.61 -18.29
C ASN A 95 16.04 2.74 -18.52
N LYS A 96 15.21 2.21 -17.61
CA LYS A 96 13.77 2.27 -17.73
C LYS A 96 13.20 3.33 -16.79
N ALA A 97 12.61 4.36 -17.38
CA ALA A 97 11.85 5.36 -16.64
C ALA A 97 10.55 4.76 -16.08
N VAL A 98 10.15 5.15 -14.86
CA VAL A 98 8.87 4.73 -14.29
C VAL A 98 7.80 5.75 -14.66
N ASP A 99 6.79 5.33 -15.43
CA ASP A 99 5.65 6.18 -15.79
C ASP A 99 4.58 6.18 -14.70
N THR A 100 4.45 5.07 -13.98
CA THR A 100 3.40 4.89 -12.97
C THR A 100 3.90 3.96 -11.87
N GLN A 101 3.75 4.41 -10.63
CA GLN A 101 4.17 3.69 -9.44
C GLN A 101 3.00 3.58 -8.47
N ILE A 102 2.64 2.34 -8.11
CA ILE A 102 1.46 2.06 -7.29
C ILE A 102 1.75 1.03 -6.19
N CYS A 103 1.19 1.27 -5.00
CA CYS A 103 1.20 0.31 -3.90
C CYS A 103 0.02 -0.64 -4.05
N VAL A 104 0.29 -1.93 -3.91
CA VAL A 104 -0.70 -3.00 -3.99
C VAL A 104 -0.53 -4.02 -2.86
N LEU A 105 -1.62 -4.63 -2.43
CA LEU A 105 -1.63 -5.81 -1.56
C LEU A 105 -1.97 -7.04 -2.41
N SER A 106 -1.11 -8.06 -2.40
CA SER A 106 -1.33 -9.30 -3.16
C SER A 106 -2.05 -10.38 -2.33
N GLU A 107 -2.48 -11.45 -3.00
CA GLU A 107 -3.12 -12.64 -2.41
C GLU A 107 -2.26 -13.34 -1.36
N ASP A 108 -0.94 -13.21 -1.43
CA ASP A 108 0.00 -13.76 -0.45
C ASP A 108 0.10 -12.93 0.85
N GLY A 109 -0.66 -11.83 0.95
CA GLY A 109 -0.61 -10.91 2.08
C GLY A 109 0.59 -9.95 2.08
N SER A 110 1.39 -9.95 1.02
CA SER A 110 2.56 -9.08 0.89
C SER A 110 2.22 -7.79 0.15
N PHE A 111 2.85 -6.70 0.56
CA PHE A 111 2.80 -5.44 -0.16
C PHE A 111 3.83 -5.43 -1.28
N TYR A 112 3.42 -4.85 -2.40
CA TYR A 112 4.31 -4.63 -3.52
C TYR A 112 4.13 -3.22 -4.06
N GLU A 113 5.21 -2.70 -4.60
CA GLU A 113 5.21 -1.52 -5.44
C GLU A 113 5.34 -1.97 -6.89
N LEU A 114 4.29 -1.72 -7.69
CA LEU A 114 4.32 -1.96 -9.11
C LEU A 114 4.80 -0.70 -9.83
N MET A 115 5.94 -0.81 -10.49
CA MET A 115 6.54 0.26 -11.28
C MET A 115 6.41 -0.05 -12.76
N TYR A 116 5.52 0.67 -13.46
CA TYR A 116 5.29 0.52 -14.89
C TYR A 116 6.23 1.39 -15.69
N SER A 117 6.77 0.81 -16.76
CA SER A 117 7.58 1.50 -17.76
C SER A 117 7.02 1.21 -19.15
N SER A 118 6.95 2.24 -19.96
CA SER A 118 6.39 2.21 -21.29
C SER A 118 7.40 2.71 -22.30
N THR A 119 7.64 1.88 -23.30
CA THR A 119 8.37 2.24 -24.51
C THR A 119 7.40 2.38 -25.67
N GLU A 120 7.91 2.68 -26.86
CA GLU A 120 7.10 2.71 -28.10
C GLU A 120 6.52 1.33 -28.45
N ILE A 121 7.19 0.24 -28.06
CA ILE A 121 6.85 -1.12 -28.49
C ILE A 121 6.22 -1.98 -27.38
N ARG A 122 6.33 -1.58 -26.10
CA ARG A 122 5.91 -2.39 -24.96
C ARG A 122 5.68 -1.56 -23.71
N THR A 123 4.73 -1.97 -22.89
CA THR A 123 4.63 -1.60 -21.47
C THR A 123 4.90 -2.84 -20.62
N ASP A 124 5.77 -2.71 -19.62
CA ASP A 124 6.00 -3.75 -18.62
C ASP A 124 6.13 -3.18 -17.21
N SER A 125 6.00 -4.02 -16.19
CA SER A 125 6.12 -3.63 -14.80
C SER A 125 7.28 -4.32 -14.08
N TYR A 126 7.74 -3.70 -13.00
CA TYR A 126 8.55 -4.32 -11.96
C TYR A 126 7.66 -4.53 -10.73
N LYS A 127 7.72 -5.71 -10.12
CA LYS A 127 7.05 -6.01 -8.85
C LYS A 127 8.09 -5.94 -7.73
N ASN A 128 8.20 -4.78 -7.08
CA ASN A 128 9.13 -4.56 -5.98
C ASN A 128 8.48 -4.92 -4.64
N PRO A 129 9.01 -5.86 -3.84
CA PRO A 129 8.48 -6.17 -2.52
C PRO A 129 8.60 -4.98 -1.57
N LEU A 130 7.58 -4.75 -0.75
CA LEU A 130 7.59 -3.77 0.33
C LEU A 130 7.19 -4.44 1.65
N ASP A 131 7.92 -4.13 2.72
CA ASP A 131 7.43 -4.40 4.06
C ASP A 131 6.39 -3.33 4.49
N PRO A 132 5.51 -3.64 5.46
CA PRO A 132 4.44 -2.71 5.86
C PRO A 132 4.93 -1.36 6.38
N ALA A 133 6.07 -1.30 7.08
CA ALA A 133 6.58 -0.04 7.60
C ALA A 133 7.09 0.84 6.47
N THR A 134 7.85 0.26 5.53
CA THR A 134 8.30 0.97 4.32
C THR A 134 7.12 1.42 3.46
N ALA A 135 6.07 0.59 3.32
CA ALA A 135 4.87 0.98 2.58
C ALA A 135 4.18 2.21 3.21
N LEU A 136 4.10 2.29 4.55
CA LEU A 136 3.57 3.46 5.25
C LEU A 136 4.47 4.69 5.10
N ASP A 137 5.78 4.53 5.21
CA ASP A 137 6.71 5.66 5.05
C ASP A 137 6.63 6.27 3.63
N LEU A 138 6.41 5.44 2.60
CA LEU A 138 6.34 5.88 1.20
C LEU A 138 4.96 6.42 0.78
N TYR A 139 3.88 5.81 1.25
CA TYR A 139 2.51 6.10 0.79
C TYR A 139 1.60 6.73 1.86
N GLY A 140 2.07 6.83 3.11
CA GLY A 140 1.31 7.36 4.23
C GLY A 140 0.13 6.49 4.64
N TYR A 141 -0.69 6.98 5.58
CA TYR A 141 -1.89 6.26 6.07
C TYR A 141 -2.99 6.06 5.02
N GLU A 142 -2.85 6.66 3.84
CA GLU A 142 -3.80 6.49 2.74
C GLU A 142 -3.95 5.01 2.37
N ILE A 143 -2.87 4.22 2.37
CA ILE A 143 -2.94 2.79 2.04
C ILE A 143 -3.75 1.99 3.08
N MET A 144 -3.65 2.34 4.37
CA MET A 144 -4.47 1.74 5.42
C MET A 144 -5.95 2.09 5.23
N PHE A 145 -6.22 3.37 4.95
CA PHE A 145 -7.57 3.85 4.69
C PHE A 145 -8.18 3.17 3.46
N MET A 146 -7.41 3.02 2.39
CA MET A 146 -7.85 2.38 1.15
C MET A 146 -8.09 0.88 1.34
N LEU A 147 -7.26 0.20 2.13
CA LEU A 147 -7.50 -1.20 2.51
C LEU A 147 -8.80 -1.34 3.31
N TYR A 148 -9.03 -0.49 4.32
CA TYR A 148 -10.28 -0.46 5.09
C TYR A 148 -11.50 -0.20 4.19
N ARG A 149 -11.38 0.77 3.28
CA ARG A 149 -12.44 1.11 2.33
C ARG A 149 -12.78 -0.06 1.41
N ALA A 150 -11.77 -0.76 0.89
CA ALA A 150 -11.98 -1.94 0.06
C ALA A 150 -12.77 -3.03 0.81
N MET A 151 -12.43 -3.30 2.08
CA MET A 151 -13.16 -4.25 2.92
C MET A 151 -14.60 -3.81 3.18
N ARG A 152 -14.81 -2.52 3.48
CA ARG A 152 -16.14 -1.97 3.74
C ARG A 152 -17.05 -2.07 2.51
N GLU A 153 -16.53 -1.71 1.34
CA GLU A 153 -17.27 -1.82 0.08
C GLU A 153 -17.59 -3.28 -0.26
N TYR A 154 -16.66 -4.20 0.00
CA TYR A 154 -16.91 -5.63 -0.19
C TYR A 154 -18.02 -6.15 0.72
N LEU A 155 -17.97 -5.83 2.02
CA LEU A 155 -19.00 -6.23 2.98
C LEU A 155 -20.40 -5.75 2.58
N GLN A 156 -20.49 -4.51 2.08
CA GLN A 156 -21.78 -3.97 1.62
C GLN A 156 -22.33 -4.78 0.44
N LYS A 157 -21.49 -5.06 -0.58
CA LYS A 157 -21.91 -5.83 -1.76
C LYS A 157 -22.33 -7.26 -1.40
N GLU A 158 -21.63 -7.91 -0.48
CA GLU A 158 -21.99 -9.26 -0.01
C GLU A 158 -23.34 -9.28 0.71
N ARG A 159 -23.65 -8.26 1.52
CA ARG A 159 -24.98 -8.14 2.15
C ARG A 159 -26.09 -7.98 1.12
N GLU A 160 -25.89 -7.09 0.15
CA GLU A 160 -26.85 -6.85 -0.93
C GLU A 160 -27.09 -8.13 -1.76
N LEU A 161 -26.03 -8.90 -2.03
CA LEU A 161 -26.12 -10.20 -2.72
C LEU A 161 -26.91 -11.22 -1.91
N VAL A 162 -26.61 -11.39 -0.63
CA VAL A 162 -27.32 -12.33 0.25
C VAL A 162 -28.81 -11.99 0.34
N ASP A 163 -29.16 -10.71 0.48
CA ASP A 163 -30.54 -10.26 0.50
C ASP A 163 -31.27 -10.56 -0.81
N ALA A 164 -30.61 -10.32 -1.95
CA ALA A 164 -31.17 -10.61 -3.27
C ALA A 164 -31.39 -12.12 -3.50
N LEU A 165 -30.44 -12.95 -3.04
CA LEU A 165 -30.57 -14.40 -3.09
C LEU A 165 -31.74 -14.89 -2.22
N GLY A 166 -31.90 -14.33 -1.01
CA GLY A 166 -33.02 -14.64 -0.12
C GLY A 166 -34.37 -14.38 -0.79
N LYS A 167 -34.56 -13.19 -1.37
CA LYS A 167 -35.79 -12.82 -2.10
C LYS A 167 -36.05 -13.74 -3.30
N THR A 168 -34.99 -14.15 -4.00
CA THR A 168 -35.11 -15.05 -5.14
C THR A 168 -35.58 -16.44 -4.70
N LEU A 169 -35.06 -16.95 -3.59
CA LEU A 169 -35.50 -18.23 -3.01
C LEU A 169 -36.96 -18.19 -2.57
N GLU A 170 -37.39 -17.10 -1.92
CA GLU A 170 -38.79 -16.90 -1.53
C GLU A 170 -39.71 -16.97 -2.76
N TYR A 171 -39.37 -16.26 -3.85
CA TYR A 171 -40.12 -16.27 -5.09
C TYR A 171 -40.18 -17.65 -5.77
N LEU A 172 -39.08 -18.41 -5.75
CA LEU A 172 -39.07 -19.76 -6.32
C LEU A 172 -39.86 -20.78 -5.49
N SER A 173 -40.06 -20.51 -4.20
CA SER A 173 -40.80 -21.36 -3.27
C SER A 173 -42.30 -21.04 -3.15
N SER A 174 -42.76 -19.95 -3.78
CA SER A 174 -44.16 -19.53 -3.86
C SER A 174 -44.87 -20.06 -5.10
#